data_AF-A0AAF0UL15-F1
#
_entry.id   AF-A0AAF0UL15-F1
#
_cell.length_a   1.000
_cell.length_b   1.000
_cell.length_c   1.000
_cell.angle_alpha   90.00
_cell.angle_beta   90.00
_cell.angle_gamma   90.00
#
_symmetry.space_group_name_H-M   'P 1'
#
loop_
_entity.id
_entity.type
_entity.pdbx_description
1 polymer ?
#
loop_
_entity_poly.entity_id
_entity_poly.type
_entity_poly.pdbx_seq_one_letter_code
_entity_poly.pdbx_strand_id
1 'polypeptide(L)'
;MQLSTALVDMFARCGDPASAMEVFNKMKERDVSAWTAAIGAMAMEGNGKWAVELFYEMLQEGVEPDQVVFVAVLTACSHGGLVGEGMEIFTIWGAFLAACKMHKNEEIATYAVDMISESSPDKAGIHVLLSNIYALGGKWTDVAKVRMSMKERGIKKNPGSSSIEVNGNIHEFTSGDEFHPEHTHICLMLDEMNCRVREAGHVPDLTNVLLDVDEQEKDFLLNRHSEKIAMAYGLISTSQGHPIRIVKNLRMCSDCHSFAKFVSKVYHRHIVVRDNNRFHFFQGGLCSCGDYW
;
A
#
# COMPACT_ATOMS: atom_id res chain seq x y z
N MET A 1 -0.34 -11.90 -23.43
CA MET A 1 0.73 -11.27 -22.63
C MET A 1 2.02 -11.34 -23.44
N GLN A 2 2.48 -10.19 -23.94
CA GLN A 2 3.74 -10.13 -24.67
C GLN A 2 4.93 -10.29 -23.70
N LEU A 3 6.04 -10.87 -24.17
CA LEU A 3 7.24 -11.13 -23.36
C LEU A 3 7.77 -9.84 -22.70
N SER A 4 7.72 -8.71 -23.42
CA SER A 4 8.13 -7.40 -22.93
C SER A 4 7.27 -6.93 -21.75
N THR A 5 5.96 -7.10 -21.80
CA THR A 5 5.04 -6.76 -20.69
C THR A 5 5.38 -7.53 -19.41
N ALA A 6 5.71 -8.82 -19.54
CA ALA A 6 6.11 -9.64 -18.40
C ALA A 6 7.46 -9.20 -17.81
N LEU A 7 8.39 -8.73 -18.66
CA LEU A 7 9.65 -8.16 -18.20
C LEU A 7 9.46 -6.83 -17.48
N VAL A 8 8.58 -5.94 -17.98
CA VAL A 8 8.23 -4.68 -17.29
C VAL A 8 7.65 -4.98 -15.91
N ASP A 9 6.67 -5.90 -15.80
CA ASP A 9 6.08 -6.29 -14.50
C ASP A 9 7.12 -6.93 -13.57
N MET A 10 8.00 -7.79 -14.08
CA MET A 10 9.06 -8.40 -13.28
C MET A 10 10.04 -7.35 -12.72
N PHE A 11 10.58 -6.47 -13.57
CA PHE A 11 11.49 -5.41 -13.14
C PHE A 11 10.82 -4.45 -12.15
N ALA A 12 9.56 -4.10 -12.40
CA ALA A 12 8.76 -3.29 -11.49
C ALA A 12 8.64 -3.94 -10.10
N ARG A 13 8.32 -5.24 -10.04
CA ARG A 13 8.23 -6.00 -8.78
C ARG A 13 9.57 -6.24 -8.10
N CYS A 14 10.67 -6.20 -8.85
CA CYS A 14 12.03 -6.25 -8.32
C CYS A 14 12.53 -4.91 -7.79
N GLY A 15 11.75 -3.82 -7.94
CA GLY A 15 12.18 -2.48 -7.54
C GLY A 15 13.23 -1.88 -8.48
N ASP A 16 13.23 -2.30 -9.76
CA ASP A 16 14.07 -1.75 -10.82
C ASP A 16 13.21 -1.02 -11.88
N PRO A 17 12.65 0.15 -11.54
CA PRO A 17 11.81 0.92 -12.46
C PRO A 17 12.60 1.45 -13.65
N ALA A 18 13.92 1.65 -13.52
CA ALA A 18 14.78 2.07 -14.62
C ALA A 18 14.81 1.02 -15.74
N SER A 19 15.06 -0.24 -15.40
CA SER A 19 15.01 -1.34 -16.37
C SER A 19 13.59 -1.56 -16.89
N ALA A 20 12.57 -1.44 -16.03
CA ALA A 20 11.17 -1.52 -16.45
C ALA A 20 10.86 -0.48 -17.53
N MET A 21 11.29 0.77 -17.34
CA MET A 21 11.09 1.84 -18.33
C MET A 21 11.96 1.71 -19.55
N GLU A 22 13.18 1.20 -19.43
CA GLU A 22 14.02 0.93 -20.59
C GLU A 22 13.33 -0.08 -21.53
N VAL A 23 12.77 -1.15 -20.96
CA VAL A 23 11.99 -2.13 -21.72
C VAL A 23 10.74 -1.49 -22.31
N PHE A 24 9.97 -0.76 -21.49
CA PHE A 24 8.73 -0.10 -21.91
C PHE A 24 8.95 0.90 -23.05
N ASN A 25 9.99 1.73 -22.96
CA ASN A 25 10.33 2.74 -23.97
C ASN A 25 10.77 2.12 -25.30
N LYS A 26 11.31 0.89 -25.29
CA LYS A 26 11.70 0.14 -26.50
C LYS A 26 10.53 -0.60 -27.16
N MET A 27 9.36 -0.67 -26.52
CA MET A 27 8.18 -1.31 -27.10
C MET A 27 7.62 -0.47 -28.25
N LYS A 28 7.42 -1.09 -29.42
CA LYS A 28 6.81 -0.43 -30.59
C LYS A 28 5.29 -0.30 -30.47
N GLU A 29 4.66 -1.24 -29.79
CA GLU A 29 3.23 -1.26 -29.48
C GLU A 29 3.09 -1.53 -27.99
N ARG A 30 2.31 -0.71 -27.30
CA ARG A 30 2.09 -0.79 -25.85
C ARG A 30 0.61 -1.04 -25.62
N ASP A 31 0.29 -2.21 -25.09
CA ASP A 31 -1.07 -2.53 -24.67
C ASP A 31 -1.36 -1.97 -23.26
N VAL A 32 -2.64 -2.01 -22.86
CA VAL A 32 -3.08 -1.54 -21.54
C VAL A 32 -2.27 -2.19 -20.41
N SER A 33 -1.88 -3.45 -20.56
CA SER A 33 -1.06 -4.16 -19.56
C SER A 33 0.36 -3.61 -19.44
N ALA A 34 1.00 -3.23 -20.55
CA ALA A 34 2.31 -2.57 -20.51
C ALA A 34 2.24 -1.20 -19.82
N TRP A 35 1.24 -0.39 -20.14
CA TRP A 35 1.00 0.90 -19.48
C TRP A 35 0.72 0.73 -17.99
N THR A 36 -0.13 -0.23 -17.62
CA THR A 36 -0.43 -0.56 -16.23
C THR A 36 0.84 -0.93 -15.46
N ALA A 37 1.70 -1.77 -16.06
CA ALA A 37 2.95 -2.19 -15.43
C ALA A 37 3.94 -1.02 -15.26
N ALA A 38 4.05 -0.13 -16.26
CA ALA A 38 4.91 1.04 -16.20
C ALA A 38 4.43 2.09 -15.18
N ILE A 39 3.13 2.42 -15.20
CA ILE A 39 2.50 3.30 -14.20
C ILE A 39 2.64 2.70 -12.80
N GLY A 40 2.41 1.38 -12.67
CA GLY A 40 2.62 0.65 -11.43
C GLY A 40 4.07 0.70 -10.95
N ALA A 41 5.05 0.61 -11.85
CA ALA A 41 6.47 0.77 -11.53
C ALA A 41 6.77 2.17 -10.97
N MET A 42 6.18 3.22 -11.55
CA MET A 42 6.34 4.59 -11.05
C MET A 42 5.64 4.85 -9.73
N ALA A 43 4.43 4.31 -9.57
CA ALA A 43 3.72 4.33 -8.30
C ALA A 43 4.55 3.64 -7.20
N MET A 44 5.27 2.58 -7.57
CA MET A 44 6.17 1.83 -6.71
C MET A 44 7.48 2.56 -6.39
N GLU A 45 7.96 3.44 -7.26
CA GLU A 45 9.11 4.31 -6.98
C GLU A 45 8.71 5.55 -6.16
N GLY A 46 7.44 5.70 -5.77
CA GLY A 46 6.96 6.94 -5.14
C GLY A 46 6.97 8.14 -6.09
N ASN A 47 7.23 7.91 -7.38
CA ASN A 47 7.17 8.95 -8.41
C ASN A 47 5.74 9.13 -8.90
N GLY A 48 4.86 9.55 -7.97
CA GLY A 48 3.44 9.74 -8.23
C GLY A 48 3.19 10.71 -9.39
N LYS A 49 4.02 11.75 -9.53
CA LYS A 49 3.92 12.70 -10.65
C LYS A 49 4.19 12.02 -11.98
N TRP A 50 5.25 11.22 -12.07
CA TRP A 50 5.55 10.52 -13.31
C TRP A 50 4.53 9.41 -13.62
N ALA A 51 3.97 8.76 -12.60
CA ALA A 51 2.85 7.83 -12.77
C ALA A 51 1.62 8.54 -13.38
N VAL A 52 1.34 9.77 -12.95
CA VAL A 52 0.28 10.62 -13.51
C VAL A 52 0.63 11.09 -14.93
N GLU A 53 1.88 11.48 -15.19
CA GLU A 53 2.35 11.83 -16.53
C GLU A 53 2.21 10.67 -17.52
N LEU A 54 2.63 9.46 -17.14
CA LEU A 54 2.46 8.24 -17.94
C LEU A 54 0.99 7.92 -18.20
N PHE A 55 0.12 8.18 -17.22
CA PHE A 55 -1.33 8.05 -17.43
C PHE A 55 -1.84 9.04 -18.48
N TYR A 56 -1.41 10.29 -18.45
CA TYR A 56 -1.77 11.26 -19.49
C TYR A 56 -1.15 10.93 -20.85
N GLU A 57 0.08 10.38 -20.89
CA GLU A 57 0.71 9.91 -22.12
C GLU A 57 -0.08 8.74 -22.74
N MET A 58 -0.50 7.76 -21.92
CA MET A 58 -1.40 6.67 -22.33
C MET A 58 -2.66 7.21 -23.01
N LEU A 59 -3.29 8.23 -22.41
CA LEU A 59 -4.48 8.88 -22.96
C LEU A 59 -4.18 9.62 -24.27
N GLN A 60 -3.03 10.29 -24.38
CA GLN A 60 -2.59 10.98 -25.60
C GLN A 60 -2.31 10.01 -26.75
N GLU A 61 -1.80 8.82 -26.46
CA GLU A 61 -1.63 7.74 -27.44
C GLU A 61 -2.97 7.05 -27.82
N GLY A 62 -4.08 7.46 -27.20
CA GLY A 62 -5.41 6.92 -27.49
C GLY A 62 -5.64 5.53 -26.90
N VAL A 63 -4.82 5.10 -25.94
CA VAL A 63 -5.00 3.82 -25.27
C VAL A 63 -6.01 3.99 -24.13
N GLU A 64 -7.09 3.24 -24.17
CA GLU A 64 -8.18 3.34 -23.19
C GLU A 64 -7.79 2.70 -21.85
N PRO A 65 -7.78 3.46 -20.74
CA PRO A 65 -7.44 2.91 -19.43
C PRO A 65 -8.56 2.05 -18.86
N ASP A 66 -8.19 0.90 -18.31
CA ASP A 66 -9.11 0.02 -17.58
C ASP A 66 -9.12 0.31 -16.07
N GLN A 67 -9.98 -0.39 -15.33
CA GLN A 67 -10.09 -0.21 -13.87
C GLN A 67 -8.75 -0.40 -13.14
N VAL A 68 -7.84 -1.23 -13.67
CA VAL A 68 -6.56 -1.55 -13.03
C VAL A 68 -5.60 -0.37 -13.18
N VAL A 69 -5.58 0.29 -14.34
CA VAL A 69 -4.81 1.53 -14.55
C VAL A 69 -5.21 2.62 -13.57
N PHE A 70 -6.50 2.86 -13.39
CA PHE A 70 -6.98 3.88 -12.46
C PHE A 70 -6.63 3.56 -11.00
N VAL A 71 -6.71 2.29 -10.59
CA VAL A 71 -6.25 1.86 -9.27
C VAL A 71 -4.75 2.11 -9.11
N ALA A 72 -3.94 1.82 -10.12
CA ALA A 72 -2.49 2.05 -10.09
C ALA A 72 -2.16 3.55 -9.94
N VAL A 73 -2.79 4.42 -10.74
CA VAL A 73 -2.59 5.88 -10.68
C VAL A 73 -3.09 6.47 -9.36
N LEU A 74 -4.29 6.11 -8.89
CA LEU A 74 -4.82 6.62 -7.62
C LEU A 74 -3.99 6.14 -6.43
N THR A 75 -3.41 4.95 -6.51
CA THR A 75 -2.43 4.46 -5.53
C THR A 75 -1.17 5.32 -5.56
N ALA A 76 -0.67 5.68 -6.75
CA ALA A 76 0.45 6.60 -6.91
C ALA A 76 0.15 7.98 -6.29
N CYS A 77 -1.06 8.52 -6.52
CA CYS A 77 -1.48 9.80 -5.93
C CYS A 77 -1.62 9.71 -4.40
N SER A 78 -2.15 8.60 -3.89
CA SER A 78 -2.26 8.35 -2.44
C SER A 78 -0.90 8.27 -1.78
N HIS A 79 0.08 7.59 -2.38
CA HIS A 79 1.45 7.52 -1.85
C HIS A 79 2.19 8.86 -1.98
N GLY A 80 1.99 9.56 -3.10
CA GLY A 80 2.66 10.83 -3.39
C GLY A 80 2.04 12.08 -2.74
N GLY A 81 0.94 11.94 -1.99
CA GLY A 81 0.19 13.07 -1.43
C GLY A 81 -0.40 14.01 -2.49
N LEU A 82 -0.58 13.52 -3.73
CA LEU A 82 -1.07 14.28 -4.87
C LEU A 82 -2.61 14.34 -4.82
N VAL A 83 -3.14 15.05 -3.83
CA VAL A 83 -4.58 15.11 -3.57
C VAL A 83 -5.32 15.78 -4.72
N GLY A 84 -4.77 16.83 -5.32
CA GLY A 84 -5.40 17.54 -6.45
C GLY A 84 -5.53 16.64 -7.67
N GLU A 85 -4.42 16.05 -8.09
CA GLU A 85 -4.31 15.17 -9.24
C GLU A 85 -5.10 13.87 -9.03
N GLY A 86 -5.04 13.30 -7.82
CA GLY A 86 -5.85 12.13 -7.44
C GLY A 86 -7.35 12.42 -7.54
N MET A 87 -7.80 13.60 -7.10
CA MET A 87 -9.19 14.02 -7.24
C MET A 87 -9.59 14.31 -8.69
N GLU A 88 -8.70 14.91 -9.48
CA GLU A 88 -8.92 15.12 -10.92
C GLU A 88 -9.03 13.81 -11.67
N ILE A 89 -8.12 12.85 -11.44
CA ILE A 89 -8.14 11.53 -12.08
C ILE A 89 -9.35 10.72 -11.60
N PHE A 90 -9.73 10.83 -10.32
CA PHE A 90 -10.97 10.25 -9.82
C PHE A 90 -12.19 10.88 -10.49
N THR A 91 -12.15 12.18 -10.79
CA THR A 91 -13.20 12.89 -11.52
C THR A 91 -13.22 12.50 -13.00
N ILE A 92 -12.07 12.28 -13.64
CA ILE A 92 -11.93 11.79 -15.03
C ILE A 92 -12.41 10.33 -15.12
N TRP A 93 -12.06 9.48 -14.16
CA TRP A 93 -12.60 8.12 -14.07
C TRP A 93 -14.11 8.16 -13.87
N GLY A 94 -14.56 9.06 -13.00
CA GLY A 94 -15.95 9.40 -12.80
C GLY A 94 -16.63 9.88 -14.08
N ALA A 95 -15.96 10.69 -14.90
CA ALA A 95 -16.46 11.24 -16.17
C ALA A 95 -16.46 10.21 -17.30
N PHE A 96 -15.50 9.29 -17.33
CA PHE A 96 -15.40 8.17 -18.26
C PHE A 96 -16.49 7.11 -17.96
N LEU A 97 -16.63 6.73 -16.69
CA LEU A 97 -17.74 5.90 -16.22
C LEU A 97 -19.09 6.61 -16.32
N ALA A 98 -19.11 7.94 -16.18
CA ALA A 98 -20.28 8.77 -16.42
C ALA A 98 -20.60 8.86 -17.90
N ALA A 99 -19.68 8.96 -18.86
CA ALA A 99 -19.99 8.89 -20.29
C ALA A 99 -20.62 7.53 -20.65
N CYS A 100 -20.20 6.47 -19.98
CA CYS A 100 -20.81 5.14 -20.05
C CYS A 100 -22.22 5.06 -19.41
N LYS A 101 -22.62 6.04 -18.58
CA LYS A 101 -23.92 6.08 -17.88
C LYS A 101 -24.66 7.44 -18.06
N MET A 102 -24.16 8.34 -18.92
CA MET A 102 -24.62 9.71 -19.17
C MET A 102 -25.60 9.73 -20.36
N HIS A 103 -26.54 8.81 -20.35
CA HIS A 103 -27.87 8.95 -19.75
C HIS A 103 -28.19 9.97 -18.60
N LYS A 104 -27.22 10.63 -17.92
CA LYS A 104 -27.10 12.05 -17.41
C LYS A 104 -27.33 12.28 -15.89
N ASN A 105 -26.32 12.63 -15.06
CA ASN A 105 -25.81 13.97 -14.61
C ASN A 105 -26.85 14.81 -13.82
N GLU A 106 -26.79 15.09 -12.50
CA GLU A 106 -25.86 15.93 -11.69
C GLU A 106 -25.47 15.31 -10.32
N GLU A 107 -25.72 14.02 -10.16
CA GLU A 107 -25.45 13.18 -8.99
C GLU A 107 -23.94 12.95 -8.69
N ILE A 108 -23.02 13.54 -9.45
CA ILE A 108 -21.70 12.98 -9.82
C ILE A 108 -20.74 12.63 -8.66
N ALA A 109 -20.69 13.38 -7.55
CA ALA A 109 -19.82 13.03 -6.41
C ALA A 109 -20.43 11.93 -5.53
N THR A 110 -21.73 11.98 -5.28
CA THR A 110 -22.52 10.93 -4.63
C THR A 110 -22.59 9.70 -5.53
N TYR A 111 -22.61 9.91 -6.84
CA TYR A 111 -22.64 8.89 -7.87
C TYR A 111 -21.30 8.23 -8.10
N ALA A 112 -20.16 8.89 -7.88
CA ALA A 112 -18.89 8.16 -7.85
C ALA A 112 -18.90 7.15 -6.70
N VAL A 113 -19.47 7.52 -5.54
CA VAL A 113 -19.71 6.61 -4.40
C VAL A 113 -20.77 5.54 -4.75
N ASP A 114 -21.88 5.88 -5.39
CA ASP A 114 -22.95 4.95 -5.80
C ASP A 114 -22.58 4.10 -7.03
N MET A 115 -21.63 4.52 -7.86
CA MET A 115 -21.10 3.75 -9.00
C MET A 115 -20.07 2.73 -8.57
N ILE A 116 -19.21 3.08 -7.61
CA ILE A 116 -18.42 2.07 -6.90
C ILE A 116 -19.38 1.05 -6.25
N SER A 117 -20.57 1.51 -5.85
CA SER A 117 -21.63 0.67 -5.28
C SER A 117 -22.36 -0.23 -6.28
N GLU A 118 -22.61 0.23 -7.52
CA GLU A 118 -23.44 -0.46 -8.52
C GLU A 118 -22.64 -1.24 -9.57
N SER A 119 -21.42 -0.80 -9.92
CA SER A 119 -20.59 -1.46 -10.95
C SER A 119 -19.68 -2.56 -10.41
N SER A 120 -19.48 -2.60 -9.10
CA SER A 120 -18.78 -3.68 -8.37
C SER A 120 -19.08 -3.57 -6.85
N PRO A 121 -20.30 -3.94 -6.41
CA PRO A 121 -20.77 -3.73 -5.03
C PRO A 121 -19.83 -4.24 -3.93
N ASP A 122 -18.98 -5.21 -4.26
CA ASP A 122 -18.16 -5.97 -3.32
C ASP A 122 -16.68 -5.56 -3.26
N LYS A 123 -16.23 -4.58 -4.05
CA LYS A 123 -14.80 -4.20 -4.08
C LYS A 123 -14.46 -3.17 -3.00
N ALA A 124 -14.31 -3.66 -1.76
CA ALA A 124 -13.95 -2.86 -0.59
C ALA A 124 -12.70 -1.96 -0.79
N GLY A 125 -11.76 -2.35 -1.66
CA GLY A 125 -10.52 -1.62 -1.91
C GLY A 125 -10.71 -0.18 -2.41
N ILE A 126 -11.73 0.08 -3.24
CA ILE A 126 -11.94 1.42 -3.80
C ILE A 126 -12.48 2.38 -2.74
N HIS A 127 -13.43 1.92 -1.91
CA HIS A 127 -13.95 2.73 -0.81
C HIS A 127 -12.86 3.03 0.24
N VAL A 128 -11.97 2.07 0.50
CA VAL A 128 -10.81 2.28 1.37
C VAL A 128 -9.87 3.34 0.78
N LEU A 129 -9.56 3.26 -0.52
CA LEU A 129 -8.69 4.25 -1.18
C LEU A 129 -9.29 5.66 -1.13
N LEU A 130 -10.58 5.81 -1.42
CA LEU A 130 -11.29 7.08 -1.33
C LEU A 130 -11.30 7.64 0.12
N SER A 131 -11.58 6.78 1.09
CA SER A 131 -11.51 7.15 2.51
C SER A 131 -10.10 7.60 2.90
N ASN A 132 -9.05 6.99 2.35
CA ASN A 132 -7.67 7.35 2.66
C ASN A 132 -7.29 8.71 2.05
N ILE A 133 -7.70 8.98 0.81
CA ILE A 133 -7.51 10.29 0.15
C ILE A 133 -8.18 11.40 0.97
N TYR A 134 -9.42 11.20 1.43
CA TYR A 134 -10.09 12.18 2.29
C TYR A 134 -9.40 12.36 3.63
N ALA A 135 -8.90 11.29 4.26
CA ALA A 135 -8.18 11.36 5.52
C ALA A 135 -6.86 12.13 5.38
N LEU A 136 -6.09 11.90 4.32
CA LEU A 136 -4.87 12.66 4.01
C LEU A 136 -5.15 14.15 3.79
N GLY A 137 -6.31 14.49 3.23
CA GLY A 137 -6.77 15.86 3.07
C GLY A 137 -7.43 16.48 4.32
N GLY A 138 -7.46 15.77 5.46
CA GLY A 138 -8.12 16.23 6.69
C GLY A 138 -9.65 16.35 6.59
N LYS A 139 -10.27 15.77 5.57
CA LYS A 139 -11.73 15.84 5.31
C LYS A 139 -12.49 14.75 6.08
N TRP A 140 -12.42 14.80 7.41
CA TRP A 140 -12.98 13.74 8.29
C TRP A 140 -14.48 13.54 8.17
N THR A 141 -15.24 14.58 7.80
CA THR A 141 -16.67 14.47 7.49
C THR A 141 -16.94 13.56 6.30
N ASP A 142 -16.09 13.61 5.28
CA ASP A 142 -16.25 12.79 4.07
C ASP A 142 -15.72 11.37 4.30
N VAL A 143 -14.66 11.20 5.11
CA VAL A 143 -14.23 9.90 5.64
C VAL A 143 -15.38 9.19 6.35
N ALA A 144 -16.09 9.89 7.24
CA ALA A 144 -17.22 9.33 7.98
C ALA A 144 -18.34 8.87 7.04
N LYS A 145 -18.70 9.68 6.03
CA LYS A 145 -19.72 9.33 5.02
C LYS A 145 -19.35 8.05 4.27
N VAL A 146 -18.09 7.93 3.80
CA VAL A 146 -17.63 6.74 3.07
C VAL A 146 -17.69 5.49 3.97
N ARG A 147 -17.23 5.59 5.22
CA ARG A 147 -17.25 4.48 6.18
C ARG A 147 -18.68 4.06 6.58
N MET A 148 -19.59 5.02 6.74
CA MET A 148 -21.01 4.74 6.99
C MET A 148 -21.65 4.01 5.81
N SER A 149 -21.45 4.49 4.59
CA SER A 149 -21.93 3.83 3.37
C SER A 149 -21.41 2.38 3.25
N MET A 150 -20.12 2.14 3.53
CA MET A 150 -19.56 0.78 3.57
C MET A 150 -20.28 -0.11 4.59
N LYS A 151 -20.59 0.42 5.78
CA LYS A 151 -21.27 -0.32 6.84
C LYS A 151 -22.72 -0.65 6.49
N GLU A 152 -23.48 0.33 5.97
CA GLU A 152 -24.88 0.16 5.56
C GLU A 152 -25.03 -0.86 4.43
N ARG A 153 -24.04 -0.91 3.53
CA ARG A 153 -24.01 -1.85 2.40
C ARG A 153 -23.34 -3.19 2.74
N GLY A 154 -22.92 -3.40 4.00
CA GLY A 154 -22.29 -4.64 4.45
C GLY A 154 -20.93 -4.94 3.81
N ILE A 155 -20.26 -3.93 3.24
CA ILE A 155 -18.97 -4.09 2.58
C ILE A 155 -17.90 -4.38 3.63
N LYS A 156 -17.30 -5.56 3.53
CA LYS A 156 -16.20 -5.96 4.40
C LYS A 156 -14.87 -5.65 3.75
N LYS A 157 -14.05 -4.84 4.42
CA LYS A 157 -12.63 -4.70 4.07
C LYS A 157 -11.87 -5.96 4.46
N ASN A 158 -10.92 -6.38 3.63
CA ASN A 158 -9.92 -7.35 4.05
C ASN A 158 -8.97 -6.66 5.04
N PRO A 159 -8.83 -7.16 6.27
CA PRO A 159 -7.88 -6.59 7.21
C PRO A 159 -6.45 -6.82 6.69
N GLY A 160 -5.58 -5.85 6.95
CA GLY A 160 -4.14 -6.05 6.73
C GLY A 160 -3.63 -7.08 7.73
N SER A 161 -3.06 -8.17 7.21
CA SER A 161 -2.46 -9.24 7.99
C SER A 161 -1.02 -9.50 7.55
N SER A 162 -0.19 -9.84 8.52
CA SER A 162 1.19 -10.28 8.32
C SER A 162 1.35 -11.70 8.85
N SER A 163 1.89 -12.59 8.03
CA SER A 163 2.08 -13.99 8.37
C SER A 163 3.56 -14.35 8.40
N ILE A 164 3.95 -15.19 9.33
CA ILE A 164 5.32 -15.70 9.50
C ILE A 164 5.27 -17.21 9.71
N GLU A 165 6.20 -17.93 9.08
CA GLU A 165 6.35 -19.37 9.29
C GLU A 165 7.48 -19.66 10.26
N VAL A 166 7.17 -20.33 11.37
CA VAL A 166 8.14 -20.74 12.39
C VAL A 166 7.91 -22.21 12.73
N ASN A 167 8.96 -23.02 12.66
CA ASN A 167 8.91 -24.46 12.95
C ASN A 167 7.82 -25.22 12.17
N GLY A 168 7.54 -24.82 10.93
CA GLY A 168 6.52 -25.43 10.07
C GLY A 168 5.08 -25.00 10.36
N ASN A 169 4.86 -24.07 11.30
CA ASN A 169 3.55 -23.48 11.58
C ASN A 169 3.49 -22.06 11.05
N ILE A 170 2.35 -21.70 10.43
CA ILE A 170 2.09 -20.34 9.97
C ILE A 170 1.32 -19.60 11.06
N HIS A 171 1.88 -18.46 11.48
CA HIS A 171 1.28 -17.54 12.45
C HIS A 171 0.85 -16.28 11.70
N GLU A 172 -0.43 -15.94 11.75
CA GLU A 172 -0.98 -14.75 11.11
C GLU A 172 -1.40 -13.73 12.16
N PHE A 173 -1.00 -12.47 11.96
CA PHE A 173 -1.27 -11.36 12.86
C PHE A 173 -2.04 -10.26 12.14
N THR A 174 -2.99 -9.65 12.82
CA THR A 174 -3.65 -8.41 12.38
C THR A 174 -3.27 -7.25 13.30
N SER A 175 -3.47 -6.01 12.86
CA SER A 175 -3.16 -4.85 13.71
C SER A 175 -3.99 -4.89 15.00
N GLY A 176 -3.32 -4.82 16.15
CA GLY A 176 -3.95 -4.94 17.46
C GLY A 176 -4.37 -6.37 17.85
N ASP A 177 -3.81 -7.41 17.21
CA ASP A 177 -4.08 -8.80 17.58
C ASP A 177 -3.68 -9.11 19.04
N GLU A 178 -4.60 -9.72 19.78
CA GLU A 178 -4.42 -10.13 21.18
C GLU A 178 -4.67 -11.62 21.40
N PHE A 179 -4.98 -12.38 20.34
CA PHE A 179 -5.44 -13.76 20.44
C PHE A 179 -4.31 -14.79 20.34
N HIS A 180 -3.09 -14.37 20.01
CA HIS A 180 -1.96 -15.27 19.88
C HIS A 180 -1.54 -15.86 21.24
N PRO A 181 -1.25 -17.18 21.36
CA PRO A 181 -0.86 -17.79 22.64
C PRO A 181 0.36 -17.15 23.32
N GLU A 182 1.29 -16.60 22.53
CA GLU A 182 2.47 -15.88 23.01
C GLU A 182 2.28 -14.35 23.09
N HIS A 183 1.05 -13.84 23.07
CA HIS A 183 0.75 -12.40 23.02
C HIS A 183 1.55 -11.57 24.03
N THR A 184 1.63 -12.01 25.30
CA THR A 184 2.38 -11.30 26.33
C THR A 184 3.87 -11.13 25.98
N HIS A 185 4.52 -12.17 25.46
CA HIS A 185 5.94 -12.11 25.07
C HIS A 185 6.12 -11.24 23.82
N ILE A 186 5.17 -11.30 22.89
CA ILE A 186 5.17 -10.44 21.70
C ILE A 186 5.04 -8.97 22.10
N CYS A 187 4.14 -8.61 23.03
CA CYS A 187 4.00 -7.25 23.53
C CYS A 187 5.28 -6.75 24.20
N LEU A 188 5.90 -7.55 25.07
CA LEU A 188 7.17 -7.18 25.71
C LEU A 188 8.28 -6.95 24.68
N MET A 189 8.36 -7.81 23.65
CA MET A 189 9.33 -7.64 22.56
C MET A 189 9.01 -6.40 21.71
N LEU A 190 7.74 -6.10 21.44
CA LEU A 190 7.34 -4.87 20.75
C LEU A 190 7.76 -3.63 21.53
N ASP A 191 7.53 -3.59 22.84
CA ASP A 191 7.93 -2.46 23.68
C ASP A 191 9.46 -2.28 23.68
N GLU A 192 10.22 -3.37 23.79
CA GLU A 192 11.68 -3.35 23.66
C GLU A 192 12.11 -2.82 22.28
N MET A 193 11.56 -3.38 21.21
CA MET A 193 11.87 -2.97 19.84
C MET A 193 11.58 -1.49 19.65
N ASN A 194 10.40 -1.01 20.04
CA ASN A 194 9.99 0.39 19.93
C ASN A 194 10.95 1.32 20.68
N CYS A 195 11.40 0.93 21.88
CA CYS A 195 12.38 1.70 22.64
C CYS A 195 13.73 1.76 21.88
N ARG A 196 14.28 0.60 21.50
CA ARG A 196 15.63 0.51 20.92
C ARG A 196 15.72 1.13 19.53
N VAL A 197 14.68 1.04 18.70
CA VAL A 197 14.70 1.71 17.39
C VAL A 197 14.60 3.23 17.53
N ARG A 198 13.86 3.75 18.52
CA ARG A 198 13.79 5.19 18.80
C ARG A 198 15.13 5.73 19.30
N GLU A 199 15.79 5.01 20.20
CA GLU A 199 17.17 5.33 20.62
C GLU A 199 18.15 5.31 19.44
N ALA A 200 17.92 4.42 18.46
CA ALA A 200 18.72 4.37 17.23
C ALA A 200 18.37 5.47 16.21
N GLY A 201 17.34 6.28 16.44
CA GLY A 201 16.94 7.43 15.61
C GLY A 201 15.70 7.23 14.74
N HIS A 202 14.92 6.17 14.94
CA HIS A 202 13.64 6.02 14.24
C HIS A 202 12.62 7.05 14.74
N VAL A 203 12.06 7.82 13.81
CA VAL A 203 10.95 8.75 14.05
C VAL A 203 9.69 8.15 13.43
N PRO A 204 8.63 7.90 14.22
CA PRO A 204 7.38 7.34 13.70
C PRO A 204 6.69 8.29 12.72
N ASP A 205 6.20 7.72 11.62
CA ASP A 205 5.42 8.48 10.63
C ASP A 205 3.91 8.34 10.92
N LEU A 206 3.39 9.27 11.72
CA LEU A 206 1.99 9.28 12.17
C LEU A 206 0.98 9.48 11.03
N THR A 207 1.41 9.88 9.83
CA THR A 207 0.53 10.03 8.66
C THR A 207 -0.04 8.68 8.18
N ASN A 208 0.61 7.58 8.55
CA ASN A 208 0.14 6.22 8.27
C ASN A 208 -1.10 5.83 9.10
N VAL A 209 -1.47 6.60 10.12
CA VAL A 209 -2.68 6.40 10.91
C VAL A 209 -3.76 7.35 10.44
N LEU A 210 -4.59 6.85 9.52
CA LEU A 210 -5.70 7.58 8.90
C LEU A 210 -6.97 7.55 9.77
N LEU A 211 -6.79 7.93 11.04
CA LEU A 211 -7.85 8.05 12.05
C LEU A 211 -7.81 9.46 12.68
N ASP A 212 -9.00 9.95 13.01
CA ASP A 212 -9.19 11.23 13.69
C ASP A 212 -9.05 11.02 15.20
N VAL A 213 -7.80 10.87 15.64
CA VAL A 213 -7.40 10.72 17.04
C VAL A 213 -6.15 11.56 17.29
N ASP A 214 -5.83 11.82 18.55
CA ASP A 214 -4.63 12.58 18.92
C ASP A 214 -3.33 11.85 18.56
N GLU A 215 -2.21 12.56 18.60
CA GLU A 215 -0.91 12.01 18.19
C GLU A 215 -0.42 10.87 19.10
N GLN A 216 -0.80 10.84 20.37
CA GLN A 216 -0.40 9.78 21.30
C GLN A 216 -1.11 8.48 20.93
N GLU A 217 -2.41 8.56 20.64
CA GLU A 217 -3.19 7.42 20.17
C GLU A 217 -2.74 6.95 18.79
N LYS A 218 -2.37 7.87 17.88
CA LYS A 218 -1.76 7.50 16.58
C LYS A 218 -0.46 6.73 16.78
N ASP A 219 0.43 7.21 17.64
CA ASP A 219 1.70 6.54 17.93
C ASP A 219 1.46 5.12 18.49
N PHE A 220 0.53 4.99 19.44
CA PHE A 220 0.13 3.70 20.00
C PHE A 220 -0.36 2.71 18.93
N LEU A 221 -1.28 3.14 18.06
CA LEU A 221 -1.83 2.30 17.00
C LEU A 221 -0.77 1.91 15.96
N LEU A 222 0.10 2.84 15.59
CA LEU A 222 1.20 2.64 14.64
C LEU A 222 2.22 1.62 15.15
N ASN A 223 2.48 1.61 16.46
CA ASN A 223 3.37 0.64 17.11
C ASN A 223 2.80 -0.80 17.14
N ARG A 224 1.50 -0.97 16.85
CA ARG A 224 0.80 -2.26 16.83
C ARG A 224 0.37 -2.71 15.44
N HIS A 225 1.02 -2.19 14.39
CA HIS A 225 0.86 -2.71 13.04
C HIS A 225 1.30 -4.19 12.96
N SER A 226 0.55 -4.99 12.18
CA SER A 226 0.78 -6.44 12.04
C SER A 226 2.22 -6.83 11.68
N GLU A 227 2.91 -5.99 10.90
CA GLU A 227 4.29 -6.19 10.46
C GLU A 227 5.24 -6.16 11.65
N LYS A 228 5.04 -5.21 12.58
CA LYS A 228 5.84 -5.07 13.80
C LYS A 228 5.58 -6.26 14.73
N ILE A 229 4.31 -6.68 14.85
CA ILE A 229 3.92 -7.86 15.64
C ILE A 229 4.62 -9.12 15.09
N ALA A 230 4.59 -9.32 13.76
CA ALA A 230 5.25 -10.45 13.11
C ALA A 230 6.78 -10.41 13.25
N MET A 231 7.40 -9.21 13.20
CA MET A 231 8.84 -9.04 13.47
C MET A 231 9.19 -9.39 14.91
N ALA A 232 8.39 -8.94 15.89
CA ALA A 232 8.56 -9.25 17.30
C ALA A 232 8.46 -10.75 17.56
N TYR A 233 7.42 -11.40 17.00
CA TYR A 233 7.28 -12.87 17.07
C TYR A 233 8.48 -13.58 16.43
N GLY A 234 8.92 -13.12 15.25
CA GLY A 234 10.10 -13.64 14.59
C GLY A 234 11.36 -13.56 15.46
N LEU A 235 11.58 -12.46 16.18
CA LEU A 235 12.74 -12.28 17.06
C LEU A 235 12.71 -13.22 18.28
N ILE A 236 11.54 -13.44 18.89
CA ILE A 236 11.45 -14.32 20.07
C ILE A 236 11.49 -15.81 19.70
N SER A 237 10.95 -16.19 18.54
CA SER A 237 10.75 -17.60 18.18
C SER A 237 11.85 -18.18 17.28
N THR A 238 12.82 -17.38 16.83
CA THR A 238 13.90 -17.86 15.95
C THR A 238 15.29 -17.46 16.45
N SER A 239 16.29 -18.32 16.27
CA SER A 239 17.65 -18.12 16.82
C SER A 239 18.49 -17.14 16.00
N GLN A 240 19.46 -16.47 16.64
CA GLN A 240 20.38 -15.53 16.00
C GLN A 240 20.98 -16.10 14.69
N GLY A 241 21.08 -15.29 13.64
CA GLY A 241 21.49 -15.71 12.29
C GLY A 241 20.39 -16.19 11.33
N HIS A 242 19.29 -16.80 11.81
CA HIS A 242 18.15 -17.19 10.94
C HIS A 242 17.35 -16.00 10.37
N PRO A 243 17.13 -15.87 9.05
CA PRO A 243 16.31 -14.77 8.54
C PRO A 243 14.85 -14.83 9.02
N ILE A 244 14.29 -13.68 9.44
CA ILE A 244 12.86 -13.54 9.70
C ILE A 244 12.16 -13.32 8.36
N ARG A 245 11.16 -14.14 8.04
CA ARG A 245 10.43 -14.08 6.76
C ARG A 245 8.95 -13.81 6.99
N ILE A 246 8.48 -12.66 6.53
CA ILE A 246 7.10 -12.21 6.74
C ILE A 246 6.43 -12.05 5.37
N VAL A 247 5.18 -12.47 5.29
CA VAL A 247 4.30 -12.22 4.14
C VAL A 247 3.19 -11.29 4.57
N LYS A 248 3.07 -10.14 3.92
CA LYS A 248 2.00 -9.16 4.10
C LYS A 248 1.00 -9.29 2.95
N ASN A 249 -0.29 -9.28 3.27
CA ASN A 249 -1.36 -9.36 2.27
C ASN A 249 -1.70 -8.00 1.59
N LEU A 250 -1.25 -6.90 2.17
CA LEU A 250 -1.36 -5.52 1.66
C LEU A 250 0.03 -4.92 1.43
N ARG A 251 0.12 -3.69 0.92
CA ARG A 251 1.37 -2.94 0.87
C ARG A 251 1.80 -2.63 2.30
N MET A 252 3.06 -2.92 2.64
CA MET A 252 3.66 -2.48 3.91
C MET A 252 3.57 -0.96 4.02
N CYS A 253 3.37 -0.36 5.20
CA CYS A 253 3.34 1.10 5.38
C CYS A 253 4.75 1.75 5.50
N SER A 254 4.90 3.07 5.29
CA SER A 254 6.23 3.74 5.27
C SER A 254 6.92 3.61 6.60
N ASP A 255 6.15 3.77 7.67
CA ASP A 255 6.60 3.60 9.04
C ASP A 255 7.10 2.18 9.30
N CYS A 256 6.33 1.14 8.95
CA CYS A 256 6.74 -0.26 9.13
C CYS A 256 7.98 -0.61 8.32
N HIS A 257 8.12 -0.01 7.13
CA HIS A 257 9.31 -0.14 6.29
C HIS A 257 10.54 0.50 6.96
N SER A 258 10.40 1.74 7.42
CA SER A 258 11.45 2.43 8.19
C SER A 258 11.82 1.66 9.45
N PHE A 259 10.83 1.24 10.23
CA PHE A 259 10.98 0.45 11.44
C PHE A 259 11.75 -0.86 11.17
N ALA A 260 11.39 -1.61 10.12
CA ALA A 260 12.08 -2.84 9.74
C ALA A 260 13.57 -2.62 9.43
N LYS A 261 13.94 -1.49 8.81
CA LYS A 261 15.35 -1.10 8.65
C LYS A 261 16.03 -0.99 10.01
N PHE A 262 15.47 -0.21 10.94
CA PHE A 262 16.05 -0.05 12.27
C PHE A 262 16.13 -1.36 13.05
N VAL A 263 15.10 -2.21 12.99
CA VAL A 263 15.13 -3.54 13.62
C VAL A 263 16.27 -4.38 13.04
N SER A 264 16.44 -4.41 11.70
CA SER A 264 17.52 -5.16 11.06
C SER A 264 18.91 -4.70 11.52
N LYS A 265 19.07 -3.39 11.80
CA LYS A 265 20.30 -2.78 12.28
C LYS A 265 20.55 -3.10 13.76
N VAL A 266 19.58 -2.83 14.62
CA VAL A 266 19.69 -2.91 16.09
C VAL A 266 19.83 -4.36 16.57
N TYR A 267 19.10 -5.29 15.94
CA TYR A 267 19.12 -6.71 16.31
C TYR A 267 20.08 -7.55 15.46
N HIS A 268 20.81 -6.92 14.53
CA HIS A 268 21.69 -7.59 13.57
C HIS A 268 20.99 -8.77 12.88
N ARG A 269 19.77 -8.52 12.40
CA ARG A 269 18.84 -9.54 11.91
C ARG A 269 18.52 -9.30 10.45
N HIS A 270 18.63 -10.33 9.62
CA HIS A 270 18.12 -10.27 8.26
C HIS A 270 16.60 -10.45 8.32
N ILE A 271 15.87 -9.49 7.75
CA ILE A 271 14.40 -9.54 7.69
C ILE A 271 14.01 -9.47 6.22
N VAL A 272 13.17 -10.40 5.80
CA VAL A 272 12.58 -10.41 4.47
C VAL A 272 11.09 -10.21 4.65
N VAL A 273 10.55 -9.14 4.06
CA VAL A 273 9.10 -8.95 4.03
C VAL A 273 8.63 -8.93 2.58
N ARG A 274 7.78 -9.88 2.24
CA ARG A 274 7.07 -9.90 0.97
C ARG A 274 5.72 -9.24 1.18
N ASP A 275 5.49 -8.10 0.54
CA ASP A 275 4.15 -7.51 0.48
C ASP A 275 3.47 -7.84 -0.86
N ASN A 276 2.28 -7.29 -1.09
CA ASN A 276 1.55 -7.52 -2.33
C ASN A 276 2.23 -6.94 -3.60
N ASN A 277 3.17 -6.01 -3.42
CA ASN A 277 3.83 -5.28 -4.49
C ASN A 277 5.22 -5.85 -4.77
N ARG A 278 6.03 -6.16 -3.73
CA ARG A 278 7.42 -6.60 -3.88
C ARG A 278 7.99 -7.33 -2.65
N PHE A 279 9.26 -7.72 -2.77
CA PHE A 279 10.09 -8.16 -1.65
C PHE A 279 10.95 -7.02 -1.13
N HIS A 280 11.00 -6.90 0.19
CA HIS A 280 11.88 -6.01 0.93
C HIS A 280 12.90 -6.86 1.67
N PHE A 281 14.18 -6.69 1.35
CA PHE A 281 15.27 -7.33 2.05
C PHE A 281 15.95 -6.30 2.95
N PHE A 282 15.73 -6.42 4.25
CA PHE A 282 16.29 -5.53 5.26
C PHE A 282 17.54 -6.13 5.88
N GLN A 283 18.65 -5.39 5.80
CA GLN A 283 19.93 -5.79 6.37
C GLN A 283 20.71 -4.54 6.81
N GLY A 284 21.13 -4.52 8.08
CA GLY A 284 22.03 -3.48 8.59
C GLY A 284 21.49 -2.06 8.55
N GLY A 285 20.16 -1.88 8.50
CA GLY A 285 19.54 -0.55 8.40
C GLY A 285 19.21 -0.10 6.98
N LEU A 286 19.45 -0.95 5.98
CA LEU A 286 19.12 -0.68 4.59
C LEU A 286 18.02 -1.63 4.13
N CYS A 287 17.24 -1.19 3.15
CA CYS A 287 16.32 -2.03 2.41
C CYS A 287 16.77 -2.13 0.95
N SER A 288 16.58 -3.29 0.33
CA SER A 288 16.82 -3.50 -1.11
C SER A 288 16.03 -2.57 -2.02
N CYS A 289 14.95 -1.95 -1.55
CA CYS A 289 14.17 -1.00 -2.35
C CYS A 289 14.79 0.40 -2.44
N GLY A 290 15.90 0.68 -1.74
CA GLY A 290 16.55 2.00 -1.77
C GLY A 290 15.70 3.14 -1.19
N ASP A 291 14.80 2.83 -0.26
CA ASP A 291 13.82 3.75 0.34
C ASP A 291 12.70 4.25 -0.59
N TYR A 292 12.57 3.63 -1.77
CA TYR A 292 11.42 3.78 -2.64
C TYR A 292 10.26 2.91 -2.15
N TRP A 293 9.51 3.47 -1.20
CA TRP A 293 8.36 2.87 -0.50
C TRP A 293 7.02 3.33 -1.11
#